data_AF-B0EEZ6-F1
#
_entry.id   AF-B0EEZ6-F1
#
_cell.length_a   1.000
_cell.length_b   1.000
_cell.length_c   1.000
_cell.angle_alpha   90.00
_cell.angle_beta   90.00
_cell.angle_gamma   90.00
#
_symmetry.space_group_name_H-M   'P 1'
#
loop_
_entity.id
_entity.type
_entity.pdbx_description
1 polymer ?
#
loop_
_entity_poly.entity_id
_entity_poly.type
_entity_poly.pdbx_seq_one_letter_code
_entity_poly.pdbx_strand_id
1 'polypeptide(L)'
;MNSSTYIKNALGDLTKELSVVINHLLSTNLSAEGKSLVYAIASWTRQVSFIKEFNYDDTLFSYLDYLIADAQVLVLENEKLLEILCQFRFLYNKEYAIRFK
;
A
#
# COMPACT_ATOMS: atom_id res chain seq x y z
N MET A 1 15.13 -8.05 5.35
CA MET A 1 16.11 -6.96 5.60
C MET A 1 15.39 -5.86 6.36
N ASN A 2 16.00 -5.31 7.43
CA ASN A 2 15.34 -4.31 8.25
C ASN A 2 15.39 -2.95 7.56
N SER A 3 14.22 -2.34 7.36
CA SER A 3 14.09 -0.95 6.90
C SER A 3 14.57 0.00 8.00
N SER A 4 15.16 1.13 7.62
CA SER A 4 15.61 2.14 8.58
C SER A 4 14.42 2.74 9.34
N THR A 5 14.65 3.26 10.54
CA THR A 5 13.59 3.87 11.37
C THR A 5 12.87 5.00 10.62
N TYR A 6 13.60 5.79 9.84
CA TYR A 6 13.01 6.84 9.00
C TYR A 6 12.01 6.27 7.99
N ILE A 7 12.40 5.21 7.26
CA ILE A 7 11.51 4.57 6.28
C ILE A 7 10.31 3.92 6.97
N LYS A 8 10.52 3.25 8.12
CA LYS A 8 9.42 2.66 8.89
C LYS A 8 8.41 3.71 9.34
N ASN A 9 8.87 4.88 9.78
CA ASN A 9 7.98 5.98 10.16
C ASN A 9 7.19 6.50 8.95
N ALA A 10 7.85 6.75 7.82
CA ALA A 10 7.20 7.20 6.59
C ALA A 10 6.15 6.20 6.08
N LEU A 11 6.48 4.90 6.06
CA LEU A 11 5.53 3.84 5.72
C LEU A 11 4.38 3.74 6.74
N GLY A 12 4.65 4.01 8.02
CA GLY A 12 3.65 4.09 9.08
C GLY A 12 2.65 5.23 8.85
N ASP A 13 3.11 6.39 8.41
CA ASP A 13 2.23 7.52 8.10
C ASP A 13 1.40 7.27 6.83
N LEU A 14 2.02 6.72 5.78
CA LEU A 14 1.30 6.26 4.59
C LEU A 14 0.23 5.21 4.92
N THR A 15 0.50 4.31 5.87
CA THR A 15 -0.48 3.31 6.33
C THR A 15 -1.74 3.98 6.91
N LYS A 16 -1.56 5.06 7.68
CA LYS A 16 -2.67 5.81 8.27
C LYS A 16 -3.48 6.52 7.19
N GLU A 17 -2.81 7.19 6.25
CA GLU A 17 -3.48 7.84 5.12
C GLU A 17 -4.25 6.83 4.26
N LEU A 18 -3.62 5.68 3.97
CA LEU A 18 -4.25 4.62 3.20
C LEU A 18 -5.50 4.07 3.88
N SER A 19 -5.49 3.93 5.20
CA SER A 19 -6.66 3.50 5.98
C SER A 19 -7.84 4.48 5.83
N VAL A 20 -7.57 5.78 5.86
CA VAL A 20 -8.61 6.81 5.63
C VAL A 20 -9.20 6.68 4.23
N VAL A 21 -8.35 6.52 3.21
CA VAL A 21 -8.79 6.34 1.81
C VAL A 21 -9.61 5.07 1.62
N ILE A 22 -9.16 3.94 2.18
CA ILE A 22 -9.88 2.65 2.15
C ILE A 22 -11.27 2.81 2.76
N ASN A 23 -11.38 3.41 3.95
CA ASN A 23 -12.66 3.59 4.62
C ASN A 23 -13.61 4.49 3.82
N HIS A 24 -13.07 5.54 3.21
CA HIS A 24 -13.84 6.40 2.31
C HIS A 24 -14.36 5.60 1.11
N LEU A 25 -13.49 4.88 0.41
CA LEU A 25 -13.85 4.07 -0.76
C LEU A 25 -14.87 2.98 -0.43
N LEU A 26 -14.77 2.33 0.72
CA LEU A 26 -15.77 1.34 1.17
C LEU A 26 -17.14 1.96 1.48
N SER A 27 -17.20 3.26 1.76
CA SER A 27 -18.46 3.99 1.98
C SER A 27 -19.13 4.45 0.68
N THR A 28 -18.44 4.37 -0.47
CA THR A 28 -18.99 4.74 -1.77
C THR A 28 -19.62 3.53 -2.49
N ASN A 29 -20.27 3.80 -3.62
CA ASN A 29 -20.93 2.76 -4.41
C ASN A 29 -19.96 2.07 -5.38
N LEU A 30 -18.95 1.37 -4.85
CA LEU A 30 -18.03 0.55 -5.65
C LEU A 30 -18.72 -0.69 -6.21
N SER A 31 -18.24 -1.15 -7.38
CA SER A 31 -18.58 -2.48 -7.92
C SER A 31 -18.10 -3.60 -6.99
N ALA A 32 -18.55 -4.82 -7.24
CA ALA A 32 -18.12 -5.99 -6.47
C ALA A 32 -16.60 -6.19 -6.57
N GLU A 33 -16.05 -6.01 -7.77
CA GLU A 33 -14.62 -6.10 -8.08
C GLU A 33 -13.84 -4.99 -7.36
N GLY A 34 -14.33 -3.75 -7.42
CA GLY A 34 -13.71 -2.61 -6.73
C GLY A 34 -13.67 -2.81 -5.21
N LYS A 35 -14.75 -3.31 -4.60
CA LYS A 35 -14.78 -3.65 -3.17
C LYS A 35 -13.79 -4.75 -2.85
N SER A 36 -13.74 -5.80 -3.67
CA SER A 36 -12.79 -6.91 -3.50
C SER A 36 -11.34 -6.41 -3.52
N LEU A 37 -11.00 -5.53 -4.47
CA LEU A 37 -9.68 -4.92 -4.56
C LEU A 37 -9.36 -4.08 -3.32
N VAL A 38 -10.29 -3.23 -2.85
CA VAL A 38 -10.07 -2.41 -1.66
C VAL A 38 -9.80 -3.28 -0.41
N TYR A 39 -10.51 -4.39 -0.26
CA TYR A 39 -10.21 -5.36 0.79
C TYR A 39 -8.85 -6.05 0.61
N ALA A 40 -8.45 -6.35 -0.63
CA ALA A 40 -7.13 -6.90 -0.91
C ALA A 40 -6.02 -5.92 -0.52
N ILE A 41 -6.17 -4.63 -0.83
CA ILE A 41 -5.25 -3.57 -0.41
C ILE A 41 -5.20 -3.46 1.12
N ALA A 42 -6.34 -3.52 1.81
CA ALA A 42 -6.39 -3.51 3.27
C ALA A 42 -5.64 -4.71 3.88
N SER A 43 -5.84 -5.90 3.30
CA SER A 43 -5.15 -7.12 3.72
C SER A 43 -3.64 -7.03 3.50
N TRP A 44 -3.22 -6.58 2.32
CA TRP A 44 -1.81 -6.34 2.00
C TRP A 44 -1.17 -5.35 2.97
N THR A 45 -1.87 -4.25 3.28
CA THR A 45 -1.41 -3.23 4.22
C THR A 45 -1.19 -3.82 5.61
N ARG A 46 -2.09 -4.69 6.08
CA ARG A 46 -1.92 -5.42 7.35
C ARG A 46 -0.71 -6.36 7.32
N GLN A 47 -0.49 -7.07 6.22
CA GLN A 47 0.68 -7.93 6.06
C GLN A 47 1.98 -7.13 6.17
N VAL A 48 2.07 -6.00 5.48
CA VAL A 48 3.26 -5.13 5.48
C VAL A 48 3.49 -4.47 6.83
N SER A 49 2.48 -3.80 7.39
CA SER A 49 2.61 -2.95 8.57
C SER A 49 2.66 -3.70 9.90
N PHE A 50 1.85 -4.76 10.05
CA PHE A 50 1.67 -5.44 11.34
C PHE A 50 2.40 -6.78 11.38
N ILE A 51 2.31 -7.58 10.31
CA ILE A 51 2.90 -8.93 10.32
C ILE A 51 4.39 -8.88 10.00
N LYS A 52 4.78 -8.09 9.00
CA LYS A 52 6.17 -7.92 8.60
C LYS A 52 6.84 -6.71 9.23
N GLU A 53 6.10 -5.86 9.91
CA GLU A 53 6.61 -4.65 10.58
C GLU A 53 7.50 -3.79 9.65
N PHE A 54 7.04 -3.64 8.41
CA PHE A 54 7.72 -2.94 7.31
C PHE A 54 9.08 -3.51 6.92
N ASN A 55 9.43 -4.73 7.36
CA ASN A 55 10.58 -5.43 6.84
C ASN A 55 10.31 -5.83 5.39
N TYR A 56 11.33 -5.66 4.55
CA TYR A 56 11.19 -5.93 3.12
C TYR A 56 10.89 -7.41 2.85
N ASP A 57 9.92 -7.66 1.97
CA ASP A 57 9.45 -8.96 1.51
C ASP A 57 9.19 -8.89 -0.01
N ASP A 58 9.91 -9.70 -0.79
CA ASP A 58 9.84 -9.68 -2.27
C ASP A 58 8.43 -10.00 -2.79
N THR A 59 7.70 -10.86 -2.08
CA THR A 59 6.35 -11.29 -2.48
C THR A 59 5.38 -10.14 -2.29
N LEU A 60 5.38 -9.52 -1.12
CA LEU A 60 4.51 -8.36 -0.85
C LEU A 60 4.85 -7.17 -1.75
N PHE A 61 6.12 -6.95 -2.04
CA PHE A 61 6.53 -5.91 -2.99
C PHE A 61 5.96 -6.16 -4.38
N SER A 62 6.07 -7.38 -4.89
CA SER A 62 5.54 -7.75 -6.21
C SER A 62 4.01 -7.66 -6.26
N TYR A 63 3.32 -8.03 -5.18
CA TYR A 63 1.86 -7.88 -5.09
C TYR A 63 1.39 -6.43 -5.21
N LEU A 64 2.17 -5.48 -4.70
CA LEU A 64 1.81 -4.06 -4.77
C LEU A 64 1.68 -3.57 -6.22
N ASP A 65 2.51 -4.09 -7.14
CA ASP A 65 2.45 -3.72 -8.55
C ASP A 65 1.13 -4.14 -9.20
N TYR A 66 0.64 -5.34 -8.87
CA TYR A 66 -0.68 -5.81 -9.31
C TYR A 66 -1.81 -4.98 -8.68
N LEU A 67 -1.73 -4.67 -7.39
CA LEU A 67 -2.73 -3.84 -6.71
C LEU A 67 -2.84 -2.44 -7.31
N ILE A 68 -1.71 -1.83 -7.70
CA ILE A 68 -1.69 -0.52 -8.38
C ILE A 68 -2.34 -0.62 -9.76
N ALA A 69 -1.99 -1.62 -10.56
CA ALA A 69 -2.55 -1.81 -11.89
C ALA A 69 -4.07 -2.03 -11.84
N ASP A 70 -4.54 -2.89 -10.92
CA ASP A 70 -5.96 -3.14 -10.71
C ASP A 70 -6.69 -1.89 -10.22
N ALA A 71 -6.07 -1.10 -9.34
CA ALA A 71 -6.67 0.13 -8.83
C ALA A 71 -6.91 1.16 -9.94
N GLN A 72 -6.01 1.27 -10.92
CA GLN A 72 -6.16 2.18 -12.06
C GLN A 72 -7.40 1.88 -12.92
N VAL A 73 -7.86 0.62 -12.93
CA VAL A 73 -8.95 0.16 -13.79
C VAL A 73 -10.25 0.01 -13.01
N LEU A 74 -10.19 -0.50 -11.78
CA LEU A 74 -11.37 -0.95 -11.03
C LEU A 74 -11.93 0.10 -10.07
N VAL A 75 -11.20 1.18 -9.80
CA VAL A 75 -11.65 2.25 -8.89
C VAL A 75 -11.54 3.57 -9.62
N LEU A 76 -12.68 4.18 -9.95
CA LEU A 76 -12.74 5.49 -10.61
C LEU A 76 -12.40 6.61 -9.62
N GLU A 77 -11.84 7.73 -10.13
CA GLU A 77 -11.55 8.94 -9.34
C GLU A 77 -10.74 8.65 -8.06
N ASN A 78 -9.71 7.82 -8.20
CA ASN A 78 -8.93 7.27 -7.09
C ASN A 78 -7.49 7.79 -7.03
N GLU A 79 -7.25 9.01 -7.51
CA GLU A 79 -5.91 9.59 -7.66
C GLU A 79 -5.13 9.55 -6.34
N LYS A 80 -5.81 9.82 -5.22
CA LYS A 80 -5.19 9.76 -3.90
C LYS A 80 -4.79 8.35 -3.47
N LEU A 81 -5.59 7.34 -3.83
CA LEU A 81 -5.23 5.94 -3.59
C LEU A 81 -3.96 5.58 -4.37
N LEU A 82 -3.94 5.88 -5.67
CA LEU A 82 -2.80 5.59 -6.54
C LEU A 82 -1.54 6.32 -6.09
N GLU A 83 -1.65 7.60 -5.70
CA GLU A 83 -0.55 8.37 -5.15
C GLU A 83 0.08 7.66 -3.94
N ILE A 84 -0.74 7.26 -2.96
CA ILE A 84 -0.27 6.59 -1.75
C ILE A 84 0.37 5.24 -2.08
N LEU A 85 -0.24 4.43 -2.94
CA LEU A 85 0.30 3.12 -3.32
C LEU A 85 1.65 3.26 -4.06
N CYS A 86 1.79 4.25 -4.95
CA CYS A 86 3.05 4.55 -5.64
C CYS A 86 4.14 5.03 -4.66
N GLN A 87 3.80 5.87 -3.68
CA GLN A 87 4.73 6.28 -2.62
C GLN A 87 5.14 5.09 -1.75
N PHE A 88 4.19 4.22 -1.41
CA PHE A 88 4.45 2.96 -0.71
C PHE A 88 5.44 2.10 -1.49
N ARG A 89 5.22 1.95 -2.81
CA ARG A 89 6.08 1.18 -3.69
C ARG A 89 7.49 1.73 -3.74
N PHE A 90 7.63 3.04 -3.81
CA PHE A 90 8.93 3.69 -3.81
C PHE A 90 9.70 3.43 -2.51
N LEU A 91 9.06 3.65 -1.36
CA LEU A 91 9.70 3.52 -0.05
C LEU A 91 9.92 2.06 0.37
N TYR A 92 9.01 1.15 -0.01
CA TYR A 92 9.10 -0.28 0.25
C TYR A 92 9.96 -1.02 -0.79
N ASN A 93 10.77 -0.31 -1.57
CA ASN A 93 11.75 -0.90 -2.45
C ASN A 93 13.03 -1.25 -1.68
N LYS A 94 13.51 -2.49 -1.82
CA LYS A 94 14.76 -2.97 -1.22
C LYS A 94 15.92 -2.04 -1.50
N GLU A 95 16.16 -1.66 -2.75
CA GLU A 95 17.31 -0.85 -3.16
C GLU A 95 17.30 0.53 -2.50
N TYR A 96 16.12 1.13 -2.38
CA TYR A 96 15.95 2.40 -1.69
C TYR A 96 16.17 2.24 -0.19
N ALA A 97 15.61 1.19 0.42
CA ALA A 97 15.75 0.91 1.84
C ALA A 97 17.20 0.65 2.28
N ILE A 98 18.07 0.15 1.39
CA ILE A 98 19.50 -0.04 1.70
C ILE A 98 20.23 1.31 1.84
N ARG A 99 19.81 2.34 1.10
CA ARG A 99 20.52 3.64 1.07
C ARG A 99 20.39 4.47 2.34
N PHE A 100 19.49 4.08 3.25
CA PHE A 100 19.24 4.77 4.53
C PHE A 100 19.66 3.93 5.75
N LYS A 101 20.55 2.96 5.57
CA LYS A 101 21.13 2.17 6.67
C LYS A 101 22.07 2.98 7.54
#